data_AF-A0A537VN35-F1
#
_entry.id   AF-A0A537VN35-F1
#
_cell.length_a   1.000
_cell.length_b   1.000
_cell.length_c   1.000
_cell.angle_alpha   90.00
_cell.angle_beta   90.00
_cell.angle_gamma   90.00
#
_symmetry.space_group_name_H-M   'P 1'
#
loop_
_entity.id
_entity.type
_entity.pdbx_description
1 polymer ?
#
loop_
_entity_poly.entity_id
_entity_poly.type
_entity_poly.pdbx_seq_one_letter_code
_entity_poly.pdbx_strand_id
1 'polypeptide(L)'
;MRRTSIIGRGRAGSGIAAAIVFAAMVQAAAAQGALPAGFVYLRAVDPSIAQDIRYAGSDNFVGRPLPGYEAAECILRRDVAAALKRVQADLAASGLSLKVYDCYRPARAVRAMAAWVNDGRSEAATKRFFP
;
A
#
# COMPACT_ATOMS: atom_id res chain seq x y z
N MET A 1 53.45 34.36 -34.99
CA MET A 1 53.06 33.07 -35.61
C MET A 1 52.95 32.02 -34.51
N ARG A 2 51.73 31.72 -34.03
CA ARG A 2 51.26 30.41 -33.52
C ARG A 2 49.84 30.59 -32.98
N ARG A 3 48.88 30.08 -33.76
CA ARG A 3 47.49 29.87 -33.37
C ARG A 3 47.44 28.73 -32.36
N THR A 4 46.62 28.83 -31.32
CA THR A 4 46.01 27.65 -30.70
C THR A 4 44.65 28.01 -30.12
N SER A 5 43.63 27.45 -30.77
CA SER A 5 42.25 27.33 -30.34
C SER A 5 42.16 26.28 -29.23
N ILE A 6 41.32 26.50 -28.21
CA ILE A 6 40.81 25.41 -27.37
C ILE A 6 39.30 25.59 -27.22
N ILE A 7 38.60 24.64 -27.81
CA ILE A 7 37.15 24.42 -27.80
C ILE A 7 36.75 23.79 -26.45
N GLY A 8 35.71 24.37 -25.85
CA GLY A 8 34.53 23.72 -25.24
C GLY A 8 34.66 22.48 -24.35
N ARG A 9 33.96 22.54 -23.21
CA ARG A 9 33.20 21.40 -22.67
C ARG A 9 32.01 21.90 -21.86
N GLY A 10 30.85 21.95 -22.50
CA GLY A 10 29.56 22.15 -21.83
C GLY A 10 29.20 20.90 -21.01
N ARG A 11 28.84 21.10 -19.73
CA ARG A 11 28.29 20.06 -18.86
C ARG A 11 26.85 19.73 -19.28
N ALA A 12 26.70 18.85 -20.27
CA ALA A 12 25.43 18.18 -20.54
C ALA A 12 25.44 16.81 -19.83
N GLY A 13 25.06 16.76 -18.54
CA GLY A 13 25.13 15.52 -17.77
C GLY A 13 24.06 15.32 -16.69
N SER A 14 23.47 16.40 -16.14
CA SER A 14 22.52 16.25 -15.02
C SER A 14 21.09 15.93 -15.42
N GLY A 15 20.65 16.30 -16.63
CA GLY A 15 19.25 16.12 -17.05
C GLY A 15 18.85 14.67 -17.34
N ILE A 16 19.79 13.87 -17.87
CA ILE A 16 19.51 12.49 -18.29
C ILE A 16 19.36 11.57 -17.09
N ALA A 17 20.22 11.71 -16.07
CA ALA A 17 20.14 10.91 -14.85
C ALA A 17 18.84 11.18 -14.07
N ALA A 18 18.44 12.44 -13.96
CA ALA A 18 17.17 12.81 -13.31
C ALA A 18 15.94 12.27 -14.07
N ALA A 19 15.96 12.32 -15.41
CA ALA A 19 14.88 11.77 -16.23
C ALA A 19 14.78 10.24 -16.13
N ILE A 20 15.91 9.52 -16.04
CA ILE A 20 15.92 8.06 -15.87
C ILE A 20 15.38 7.67 -14.48
N VAL A 21 15.77 8.38 -13.42
CA VAL A 21 15.26 8.15 -12.06
C VAL A 21 13.76 8.44 -11.98
N PHE A 22 13.29 9.53 -12.59
CA PHE A 22 11.87 9.86 -12.65
C PHE A 22 11.07 8.82 -13.44
N ALA A 23 11.55 8.39 -14.60
CA ALA A 23 10.91 7.34 -15.40
C ALA A 23 10.84 6.00 -14.66
N ALA A 24 11.91 5.60 -13.95
CA ALA A 24 11.93 4.38 -13.15
C ALA A 24 10.93 4.42 -11.99
N MET A 25 10.74 5.57 -11.35
CA MET A 25 9.72 5.77 -10.30
C MET A 25 8.29 5.69 -10.87
N VAL A 26 8.05 6.22 -12.08
CA VAL A 26 6.75 6.12 -12.75
C VAL A 26 6.44 4.68 -13.18
N GLN A 27 7.44 3.93 -13.65
CA GLN A 27 7.26 2.53 -14.05
C GLN A 27 6.90 1.61 -12.86
N ALA A 28 7.48 1.85 -11.68
CA ALA A 28 7.19 1.09 -10.47
C ALA A 28 5.74 1.28 -9.98
N ALA A 29 5.14 2.46 -10.20
CA ALA A 29 3.74 2.72 -9.84
C ALA A 29 2.73 1.97 -10.74
N ALA A 30 3.13 1.60 -11.96
CA ALA A 30 2.25 0.97 -12.95
C ALA A 30 2.17 -0.56 -12.83
N ALA A 31 3.03 -1.20 -12.02
CA ALA A 31 3.11 -2.65 -11.89
C ALA A 31 2.10 -3.25 -10.89
N GLN A 32 0.87 -2.73 -10.85
CA GLN A 32 -0.22 -3.32 -10.08
C GLN A 32 -0.92 -4.34 -10.97
N GLY A 33 -0.71 -5.64 -10.69
CA GLY A 33 -1.35 -6.72 -11.44
C GLY A 33 -2.87 -6.55 -11.50
N ALA A 34 -3.48 -6.91 -12.63
CA ALA A 34 -4.91 -6.80 -12.81
C ALA A 34 -5.65 -7.61 -11.74
N LEU A 35 -6.52 -6.95 -10.98
CA LEU A 35 -7.38 -7.61 -10.00
C LEU A 35 -8.40 -8.50 -10.73
N PRO A 36 -8.84 -9.61 -10.10
CA PRO A 36 -9.95 -10.39 -10.64
C PRO A 36 -11.18 -9.52 -10.88
N ALA A 37 -12.01 -9.92 -11.86
CA ALA A 37 -13.23 -9.20 -12.18
C ALA A 37 -14.11 -9.01 -10.93
N GLY A 38 -14.66 -7.81 -10.77
CA GLY A 38 -15.48 -7.44 -9.61
C GLY A 38 -14.71 -6.91 -8.40
N PHE A 39 -13.37 -6.99 -8.39
CA PHE A 39 -12.52 -6.39 -7.35
C PHE A 39 -11.96 -5.04 -7.78
N VAL A 40 -11.73 -4.17 -6.80
CA VAL A 40 -11.19 -2.83 -6.97
C VAL A 40 -10.29 -2.47 -5.80
N TYR A 41 -9.33 -1.59 -6.05
CA TYR A 41 -8.60 -0.90 -4.99
C TYR A 41 -9.46 0.22 -4.40
N LEU A 42 -9.51 0.32 -3.07
CA LEU A 42 -10.32 1.36 -2.41
C LEU A 42 -9.85 2.77 -2.79
N ARG A 43 -8.54 3.02 -2.85
CA ARG A 43 -7.98 4.33 -3.26
C ARG A 43 -8.44 4.78 -4.64
N ALA A 44 -8.77 3.86 -5.54
CA ALA A 44 -9.26 4.18 -6.88
C ALA A 44 -10.76 4.57 -6.87
N VAL A 45 -11.51 4.15 -5.86
CA VAL A 45 -12.94 4.48 -5.69
C VAL A 45 -13.11 5.75 -4.85
N ASP A 46 -12.35 5.84 -3.77
CA ASP A 46 -12.31 6.99 -2.87
C ASP A 46 -10.94 7.08 -2.15
N PRO A 47 -10.05 8.01 -2.57
CA PRO A 47 -8.74 8.19 -1.96
C PRO A 47 -8.79 8.94 -0.61
N SER A 48 -9.93 9.50 -0.19
CA SER A 48 -10.02 10.19 1.11
C SER A 48 -10.16 9.23 2.29
N ILE A 49 -10.49 7.97 2.03
CA ILE A 49 -10.59 6.93 3.07
C ILE A 49 -9.18 6.48 3.46
N ALA A 50 -8.82 6.65 4.73
CA ALA A 50 -7.51 6.28 5.23
C ALA A 50 -7.34 4.76 5.25
N GLN A 51 -6.19 4.26 4.77
CA GLN A 51 -5.86 2.83 4.76
C GLN A 51 -4.69 2.56 5.70
N ASP A 52 -4.93 1.74 6.72
CA ASP A 52 -3.94 1.33 7.71
C ASP A 52 -3.95 -0.20 7.79
N ILE A 53 -3.50 -0.83 6.70
CA ILE A 53 -3.67 -2.27 6.47
C ILE A 53 -2.77 -3.08 7.40
N ARG A 54 -3.30 -3.41 8.59
CA ARG A 54 -2.55 -3.90 9.75
C ARG A 54 -1.81 -5.20 9.49
N TYR A 55 -2.40 -6.07 8.66
CA TYR A 55 -1.81 -7.37 8.33
C TYR A 55 -0.70 -7.29 7.28
N ALA A 56 -0.47 -6.13 6.65
CA ALA A 56 0.72 -5.88 5.85
C ALA A 56 1.95 -5.48 6.69
N GLY A 57 1.75 -5.11 7.96
CA GLY A 57 2.81 -4.72 8.90
C GLY A 57 2.90 -5.65 10.11
N SER A 58 3.65 -5.24 11.13
CA SER A 58 3.76 -5.95 12.42
C SER A 58 2.80 -5.44 13.49
N ASP A 59 2.10 -4.32 13.24
CA ASP A 59 1.07 -3.76 14.12
C ASP A 59 -0.24 -4.55 14.05
N ASN A 60 -0.17 -5.83 14.41
CA ASN A 60 -1.31 -6.72 14.51
C ASN A 60 -1.06 -7.80 15.57
N PHE A 61 -2.09 -8.58 15.90
CA PHE A 61 -2.05 -9.56 16.98
C PHE A 61 -1.09 -10.73 16.75
N VAL A 62 -0.64 -10.96 15.51
CA VAL A 62 0.36 -11.98 15.16
C VAL A 62 1.79 -11.43 15.27
N GLY A 63 1.96 -10.09 15.34
CA GLY A 63 3.25 -9.42 15.52
C GLY A 63 4.12 -9.35 14.26
N ARG A 64 3.62 -9.78 13.10
CA ARG A 64 4.33 -9.80 11.82
C ARG A 64 3.36 -9.68 10.63
N PRO A 65 3.83 -9.31 9.42
CA PRO A 65 3.01 -9.34 8.23
C PRO A 65 2.45 -10.74 7.96
N LEU A 66 1.20 -10.82 7.55
CA LEU A 66 0.55 -12.08 7.22
C LEU A 66 0.78 -12.46 5.76
N PRO A 67 0.90 -13.78 5.47
CA PRO A 67 1.12 -14.23 4.11
C PRO A 67 -0.01 -13.74 3.20
N GLY A 68 0.38 -13.13 2.09
CA GLY A 68 -0.53 -12.56 1.08
C GLY A 68 -0.94 -11.11 1.25
N TYR A 69 -0.49 -10.45 2.31
CA TYR A 69 -0.47 -9.00 2.36
C TYR A 69 0.88 -8.51 1.82
N GLU A 70 1.01 -8.53 0.49
CA GLU A 70 2.24 -8.13 -0.22
C GLU A 70 2.38 -6.61 -0.35
N ALA A 71 1.29 -5.87 -0.10
CA ALA A 71 1.26 -4.42 -0.04
C ALA A 71 0.21 -3.98 0.99
N ALA A 72 0.39 -2.77 1.54
CA ALA A 72 -0.57 -2.12 2.43
C ALA A 72 -1.75 -1.52 1.65
N GLU A 73 -2.44 -2.35 0.87
CA GLU A 73 -3.49 -1.94 -0.06
C GLU A 73 -4.83 -2.59 0.26
N CYS A 74 -5.89 -1.78 0.34
CA CYS A 74 -7.25 -2.25 0.51
C CYS A 74 -7.84 -2.65 -0.84
N ILE A 75 -8.07 -3.95 -1.01
CA ILE A 75 -8.81 -4.53 -2.14
C ILE A 75 -10.19 -4.96 -1.64
N LEU A 76 -11.25 -4.58 -2.37
CA LEU A 76 -12.63 -4.89 -2.03
C LEU A 76 -13.40 -5.33 -3.27
N ARG A 77 -14.55 -5.96 -3.07
CA ARG A 77 -15.53 -6.03 -4.15
C ARG A 77 -16.04 -4.62 -4.47
N ARG A 78 -16.39 -4.39 -5.73
CA ARG A 78 -16.84 -3.08 -6.24
C ARG A 78 -18.08 -2.54 -5.51
N ASP A 79 -19.03 -3.41 -5.20
CA ASP A 79 -20.26 -3.08 -4.45
C ASP A 79 -19.93 -2.57 -3.03
N VAL A 80 -19.00 -3.23 -2.35
CA VAL A 80 -18.54 -2.85 -1.01
C VAL A 80 -17.80 -1.51 -1.04
N ALA A 81 -16.88 -1.32 -1.99
CA ALA A 81 -16.16 -0.05 -2.13
C ALA A 81 -17.11 1.13 -2.42
N ALA A 82 -18.14 0.92 -3.26
CA ALA A 82 -19.16 1.92 -3.52
C ALA A 82 -20.01 2.24 -2.27
N ALA A 83 -20.28 1.25 -1.42
CA ALA A 83 -20.97 1.48 -0.15
C ALA A 83 -20.11 2.29 0.83
N LEU A 84 -18.83 1.96 0.97
CA LEU A 84 -17.91 2.73 1.82
C LEU A 84 -17.79 4.19 1.38
N LYS A 85 -17.75 4.45 0.07
CA LYS A 85 -17.76 5.82 -0.47
C LYS A 85 -18.99 6.63 -0.03
N ARG A 86 -20.17 6.01 0.02
CA ARG A 86 -21.39 6.70 0.51
C ARG A 86 -21.27 7.04 1.99
N VAL A 87 -20.86 6.07 2.80
CA VAL A 87 -20.62 6.29 4.24
C VAL A 87 -19.55 7.36 4.48
N GLN A 88 -18.48 7.38 3.69
CA GLN A 88 -17.44 8.40 3.74
C GLN A 88 -18.01 9.79 3.48
N ALA A 89 -18.88 9.94 2.47
CA ALA A 89 -19.53 11.22 2.17
C ALA A 89 -20.43 11.69 3.32
N ASP A 90 -21.19 10.77 3.93
CA ASP A 90 -22.07 11.09 5.07
C ASP A 90 -21.25 11.53 6.30
N LEU A 91 -20.14 10.84 6.59
CA LEU A 91 -19.25 11.17 7.71
C LEU A 91 -18.52 12.50 7.50
N ALA A 92 -18.16 12.83 6.25
CA ALA A 92 -17.47 14.06 5.92
C ALA A 92 -18.31 15.31 6.29
N ALA A 93 -19.64 15.22 6.21
CA ALA A 93 -20.54 16.30 6.65
C ALA A 93 -20.42 16.64 8.15
N SER A 94 -19.93 15.69 8.96
CA SER A 94 -19.69 15.86 10.39
C SER A 94 -18.21 16.06 10.74
N GLY A 95 -17.33 16.28 9.74
CA GLY A 95 -15.89 16.38 9.96
C GLY A 95 -15.22 15.06 10.35
N LEU A 96 -15.88 13.92 10.09
CA LEU A 96 -15.36 12.58 10.36
C LEU A 96 -14.89 11.91 9.06
N SER A 97 -14.07 10.86 9.20
CA SER A 97 -13.59 10.07 8.06
C SER A 97 -13.43 8.60 8.43
N LEU A 98 -13.58 7.72 7.46
CA LEU A 98 -13.29 6.30 7.61
C LEU A 98 -11.77 6.06 7.64
N LYS A 99 -11.38 5.11 8.49
CA LYS A 99 -10.09 4.43 8.43
C LYS A 99 -10.33 2.93 8.36
N VAL A 100 -9.79 2.28 7.34
CA VAL A 100 -9.89 0.83 7.15
C VAL A 100 -8.60 0.15 7.60
N TYR A 101 -8.75 -0.91 8.40
CA TYR A 101 -7.62 -1.68 8.93
C TYR A 101 -7.38 -3.00 8.21
N ASP A 102 -8.42 -3.52 7.54
CA ASP A 102 -8.36 -4.73 6.72
C ASP A 102 -9.50 -4.72 5.68
N CYS A 103 -9.27 -5.43 4.57
CA CYS A 103 -10.19 -5.53 3.45
C CYS A 103 -10.26 -6.99 2.95
N TYR A 104 -9.99 -7.27 1.68
CA TYR A 104 -9.83 -8.65 1.23
C TYR A 104 -8.70 -9.34 2.01
N ARG A 105 -9.05 -10.44 2.69
CA ARG A 105 -8.11 -11.27 3.44
C ARG A 105 -7.83 -12.57 2.69
N PRO A 106 -6.60 -12.80 2.22
CA PRO A 106 -6.24 -14.06 1.55
C PRO A 106 -6.44 -15.27 2.46
N ALA A 107 -6.93 -16.39 1.90
CA ALA A 107 -7.13 -17.63 2.66
C ALA A 107 -5.84 -18.13 3.36
N ARG A 108 -4.66 -17.86 2.78
CA ARG A 108 -3.37 -18.16 3.40
C ARG A 108 -3.11 -17.36 4.68
N ALA A 109 -3.55 -16.10 4.76
CA ALA A 109 -3.49 -15.29 5.97
C ALA A 109 -4.39 -15.88 7.06
N VAL A 110 -5.61 -16.29 6.70
CA VAL A 110 -6.56 -16.93 7.64
C VAL A 110 -5.96 -18.22 8.23
N ARG A 111 -5.35 -19.07 7.39
CA ARG A 111 -4.67 -20.28 7.89
C ARG A 111 -3.50 -19.96 8.81
N ALA A 112 -2.72 -18.92 8.51
CA ALA A 112 -1.63 -18.49 9.37
C ALA A 112 -2.13 -17.95 10.72
N MET A 113 -3.25 -17.22 10.75
CA MET A 113 -3.90 -16.81 11.99
C MET A 113 -4.36 -18.03 12.81
N ALA A 114 -4.99 -19.01 12.16
CA ALA A 114 -5.45 -20.23 12.84
C ALA A 114 -4.27 -21.05 13.42
N ALA A 115 -3.18 -21.21 12.66
CA ALA A 115 -1.97 -21.84 13.16
C ALA A 115 -1.39 -21.08 14.36
N TRP A 116 -1.29 -19.75 14.26
CA TRP A 116 -0.79 -18.91 15.34
C TRP A 116 -1.61 -19.05 16.63
N VAL A 117 -2.94 -19.10 16.53
CA VAL A 117 -3.82 -19.32 17.71
C VAL A 117 -3.55 -20.68 18.35
N ASN A 118 -3.31 -21.72 17.56
CA ASN A 118 -3.11 -23.09 18.04
C ASN A 118 -1.68 -23.37 18.55
N ASP A 119 -0.69 -22.57 18.15
CA ASP A 119 0.71 -22.73 18.58
C ASP A 119 0.93 -22.42 20.08
N GLY A 120 -0.04 -21.79 20.76
CA GLY A 120 -0.05 -21.56 22.21
C GLY A 120 1.05 -20.63 22.75
N ARG A 121 1.89 -20.06 21.87
CA ARG A 121 2.95 -19.12 22.24
C ARG A 121 2.44 -17.68 22.12
N SER A 122 2.31 -16.99 23.24
CA SER A 122 2.16 -15.54 23.24
C SER A 122 3.54 -14.87 23.28
N GLU A 123 3.82 -14.03 22.29
CA GLU A 123 5.02 -13.19 22.29
C GLU A 123 4.72 -11.87 23.01
N ALA A 124 5.71 -11.26 23.66
CA ALA A 124 5.53 -10.00 24.39
C ALA A 124 4.89 -8.88 23.53
N ALA A 125 5.14 -8.90 22.21
CA ALA A 125 4.59 -7.95 21.23
C ALA A 125 3.05 -8.03 21.10
N THR A 126 2.43 -9.15 21.47
CA THR A 126 0.98 -9.37 21.29
C THR A 126 0.17 -9.05 22.54
N LYS A 127 0.82 -8.75 23.67
CA LYS A 127 0.17 -8.51 24.97
C LYS A 127 -0.83 -7.35 24.95
N ARG A 128 -0.62 -6.30 24.15
CA ARG A 128 -1.61 -5.21 24.03
C ARG A 128 -2.91 -5.64 23.33
N PHE A 129 -2.87 -6.71 22.55
CA PHE A 129 -4.04 -7.22 21.80
C PHE A 129 -4.80 -8.28 22.59
N PHE A 130 -4.19 -8.85 23.63
CA PHE A 130 -4.77 -9.84 24.54
C PHE A 130 -4.41 -9.48 26.00
N PRO A 131 -5.03 -8.42 26.56
CA PRO A 131 -4.78 -7.96 27.92
C PRO A 131 -5.29 -8.91 29.01
#